data_AF-A0A7J2JFS3-F1
#
_entry.id   AF-A0A7J2JFS3-F1
#
_cell.length_a   1.000
_cell.length_b   1.000
_cell.length_c   1.000
_cell.angle_alpha   90.00
_cell.angle_beta   90.00
_cell.angle_gamma   90.00
#
_symmetry.space_group_name_H-M   'P 1'
#
loop_
_entity.id
_entity.type
_entity.pdbx_description
1 polymer ?
#
loop_
_entity_poly.entity_id
_entity_poly.type
_entity_poly.pdbx_seq_one_letter_code
_entity_poly.pdbx_strand_id
1 'polypeptide(L)'
;MSRVGFLTIGQSPRTDVLSDIQEYLKGLEIVEAGALDGLTREYIETNLAPRAGETLLVTRMRDGSEVIIAEERILPLMQERVRWLEEQGVEVIAVLCSGSFPEF
;
A
#
# COMPACT_ATOMS: atom_id res chain seq x y z
N MET A 1 12.28 13.14 -16.25
CA MET A 1 12.23 11.67 -16.10
C MET A 1 10.81 11.31 -15.74
N SER A 2 10.28 10.22 -16.27
CA SER A 2 8.91 9.82 -15.91
C SER A 2 8.84 9.32 -14.48
N ARG A 3 7.78 9.71 -13.77
CA ARG A 3 7.62 9.46 -12.34
C ARG A 3 6.55 8.39 -12.12
N VAL A 4 6.89 7.31 -11.42
CA VAL A 4 6.01 6.17 -11.17
C VAL A 4 5.79 6.00 -9.67
N GLY A 5 4.53 5.96 -9.28
CA GLY A 5 4.09 5.76 -7.91
C GLY A 5 3.91 4.27 -7.62
N PHE A 6 4.46 3.77 -6.53
CA PHE A 6 4.20 2.43 -6.04
C PHE A 6 3.39 2.53 -4.75
N LEU A 7 2.12 2.11 -4.82
CA LEU A 7 1.15 2.23 -3.75
C LEU A 7 0.88 0.85 -3.13
N THR A 8 1.09 0.71 -1.82
CA THR A 8 0.75 -0.50 -1.06
C THR A 8 -0.40 -0.25 -0.08
N ILE A 9 -1.16 -1.30 0.25
CA ILE A 9 -2.11 -1.29 1.37
C ILE A 9 -1.39 -1.04 2.70
N GLY A 10 -0.18 -1.60 2.85
CA GLY A 10 0.59 -1.52 4.10
C GLY A 10 1.28 -0.17 4.29
N GLN A 11 2.42 -0.21 4.96
CA GLN A 11 3.33 0.95 5.02
C GLN A 11 4.40 0.83 3.93
N SER A 12 4.80 1.98 3.38
CA SER A 12 5.98 2.09 2.54
C SER A 12 7.26 2.13 3.41
N PRO A 13 8.46 1.92 2.83
CA PRO A 13 8.70 1.31 1.54
C PRO A 13 8.35 -0.18 1.54
N ARG A 14 7.90 -0.71 0.40
CA ARG A 14 7.52 -2.13 0.27
C ARG A 14 8.73 -2.98 -0.15
N THR A 15 9.72 -3.04 0.74
CA THR A 15 11.08 -3.59 0.47
C THR A 15 11.09 -5.05 0.03
N ASP A 16 10.12 -5.85 0.44
CA ASP A 16 9.98 -7.26 0.02
C ASP A 16 9.59 -7.45 -1.44
N VAL A 17 9.30 -6.38 -2.19
CA VAL A 17 9.10 -6.46 -3.65
C VAL A 17 9.84 -5.37 -4.40
N LEU A 18 9.84 -4.13 -3.90
CA LEU A 18 10.49 -3.05 -4.63
C LEU A 18 11.99 -3.25 -4.76
N SER A 19 12.65 -3.80 -3.74
CA SER A 19 14.08 -4.09 -3.80
C SER A 19 14.45 -5.09 -4.90
N ASP A 20 13.56 -6.05 -5.21
CA ASP A 20 13.80 -7.07 -6.24
C ASP A 20 13.63 -6.52 -7.67
N ILE A 21 12.78 -5.50 -7.85
CA ILE A 21 12.48 -4.95 -9.18
C ILE A 21 13.21 -3.64 -9.48
N GLN A 22 13.76 -2.97 -8.46
CA GLN A 22 14.37 -1.63 -8.57
C GLN A 22 15.48 -1.58 -9.63
N GLU A 23 16.25 -2.65 -9.81
CA GLU A 23 17.31 -2.69 -10.82
C GLU A 23 16.80 -2.62 -12.27
N TYR A 24 15.58 -3.09 -12.51
CA TYR A 24 14.93 -3.07 -13.83
C TYR A 24 14.20 -1.76 -14.10
N LEU A 25 13.96 -0.95 -13.06
CA LEU A 25 13.26 0.34 -13.14
C LEU A 25 14.23 1.53 -13.28
N LYS A 26 15.51 1.27 -13.57
CA LYS A 26 16.53 2.30 -13.79
C LYS A 26 16.07 3.26 -14.90
N GLY A 27 16.10 4.56 -14.63
CA GLY A 27 15.66 5.62 -15.54
C GLY A 27 14.27 6.17 -15.25
N LEU A 28 13.52 5.56 -14.33
CA LEU A 28 12.30 6.11 -13.75
C LEU A 28 12.60 6.77 -12.40
N GLU A 29 11.79 7.77 -12.06
CA GLU A 29 11.77 8.31 -10.70
C GLU A 29 10.67 7.59 -9.90
N ILE A 30 11.07 6.86 -8.87
CA ILE A 30 10.17 6.05 -8.03
C ILE A 30 9.65 6.90 -6.87
N VAL A 31 8.33 6.91 -6.67
CA VAL A 31 7.68 7.51 -5.50
C VAL A 31 6.91 6.41 -4.79
N GLU A 32 7.19 6.17 -3.51
CA GLU A 32 6.53 5.12 -2.73
C GLU A 32 5.47 5.73 -1.80
N ALA A 33 4.34 5.04 -1.65
CA ALA A 33 3.31 5.39 -0.70
C ALA A 33 2.64 4.13 -0.14
N GLY A 34 2.30 4.18 1.15
CA GLY A 34 1.50 3.17 1.84
C GLY A 34 0.22 3.79 2.38
N ALA A 35 -0.91 3.10 2.25
CA ALA A 35 -2.17 3.57 2.83
C ALA A 35 -2.11 3.68 4.36
N LEU A 36 -1.23 2.92 5.02
CA LEU A 36 -1.00 3.00 6.46
C LEU A 36 0.18 3.90 6.87
N ASP A 37 0.78 4.64 5.93
CA ASP A 37 1.90 5.51 6.25
C ASP A 37 1.52 6.59 7.28
N GLY A 38 2.35 6.71 8.32
CA GLY A 38 2.13 7.63 9.43
C GLY A 38 1.16 7.13 10.51
N LEU A 39 0.50 5.99 10.32
CA LEU A 39 -0.40 5.39 11.31
C LEU A 39 0.37 4.50 12.28
N THR A 40 -0.03 4.53 13.55
CA THR A 40 0.51 3.63 14.58
C THR A 40 -0.25 2.30 14.58
N ARG A 41 0.40 1.24 15.09
CA ARG A 41 -0.23 -0.07 15.30
C ARG A 41 -1.53 0.03 16.10
N GLU A 42 -1.50 0.75 17.23
CA GLU A 42 -2.65 0.94 18.10
C GLU A 42 -3.83 1.60 17.36
N TYR A 43 -3.54 2.61 16.52
CA TYR A 43 -4.56 3.27 15.71
C TYR A 43 -5.17 2.30 14.69
N ILE A 44 -4.33 1.52 14.01
CA ILE A 44 -4.77 0.53 13.01
C ILE A 44 -5.67 -0.52 13.67
N GLU A 45 -5.24 -1.09 14.79
CA GLU A 45 -6.00 -2.14 15.51
C GLU A 45 -7.33 -1.60 16.07
N THR A 46 -7.37 -0.34 16.49
CA THR A 46 -8.59 0.27 17.04
C THR A 46 -9.59 0.68 15.96
N ASN A 47 -9.10 1.24 14.85
CA ASN A 47 -9.95 1.94 13.87
C ASN A 47 -10.14 1.16 12.57
N LEU A 48 -9.19 0.29 12.20
CA LEU A 48 -9.16 -0.38 10.91
C LEU A 48 -9.38 -1.89 11.01
N ALA A 49 -9.35 -2.47 12.22
CA ALA A 49 -9.60 -3.90 12.41
C ALA A 49 -10.97 -4.33 11.82
N PRO A 50 -11.07 -5.55 11.25
CA PRO A 50 -12.30 -6.06 10.69
C PRO A 50 -13.33 -6.41 11.77
N ARG A 51 -14.60 -6.24 11.40
CA ARG A 51 -15.77 -6.62 12.20
C ARG A 51 -16.39 -7.90 11.61
N ALA A 52 -17.32 -8.49 12.36
CA ALA A 52 -18.03 -9.67 11.90
C ALA A 52 -18.74 -9.39 10.56
N GLY A 53 -18.40 -10.18 9.54
CA GLY A 53 -18.96 -10.09 8.20
C GLY A 53 -18.20 -9.20 7.21
N GLU A 54 -17.10 -8.56 7.62
CA GLU A 54 -16.25 -7.74 6.74
C GLU A 54 -15.11 -8.55 6.12
N THR A 55 -14.60 -8.10 4.97
CA THR A 55 -13.46 -8.75 4.32
C THR A 55 -12.16 -8.43 5.05
N LEU A 56 -11.44 -9.48 5.42
CA LEU A 56 -10.17 -9.40 6.12
C LEU A 56 -9.02 -9.29 5.13
N LEU A 57 -8.17 -8.28 5.29
CA LEU A 57 -6.90 -8.16 4.59
C LEU A 57 -5.74 -8.21 5.59
N VAL A 58 -4.74 -9.01 5.26
CA VAL A 58 -3.45 -9.03 5.97
C VAL A 58 -2.49 -8.14 5.19
N THR A 59 -1.79 -7.25 5.89
CA THR A 59 -0.80 -6.37 5.29
C THR A 59 0.39 -6.14 6.21
N ARG A 60 1.44 -5.52 5.67
CA ARG A 60 2.75 -5.37 6.31
C ARG A 60 3.01 -3.93 6.75
N MET A 61 3.54 -3.77 7.96
CA MET A 61 4.07 -2.51 8.48
C MET A 61 5.54 -2.32 8.09
N ARG A 62 6.06 -1.10 8.26
CA ARG A 62 7.44 -0.74 7.86
C ARG A 62 8.50 -1.53 8.63
N ASP A 63 8.21 -1.90 9.87
CA ASP A 63 9.08 -2.75 10.71
C ASP A 63 9.04 -4.24 10.29
N GLY A 64 8.22 -4.57 9.30
CA GLY A 64 8.06 -5.90 8.75
C GLY A 64 6.99 -6.74 9.45
N SER A 65 6.40 -6.25 10.54
CA SER A 65 5.30 -6.92 11.24
C SER A 65 4.00 -6.87 10.44
N GLU A 66 3.08 -7.79 10.72
CA GLU A 66 1.78 -7.85 10.06
C GLU A 66 0.68 -7.15 10.89
N VAL A 67 -0.32 -6.64 10.19
CA VAL A 67 -1.57 -6.13 10.74
C VAL A 67 -2.74 -6.64 9.92
N ILE A 68 -3.88 -6.78 10.58
CA ILE A 68 -5.14 -7.23 9.99
C ILE A 68 -6.10 -6.06 9.94
N ILE A 69 -6.66 -5.79 8.77
CA ILE A 69 -7.58 -4.67 8.52
C ILE A 69 -8.81 -5.10 7.74
N ALA A 70 -9.87 -4.29 7.81
CA ALA A 70 -11.02 -4.39 6.91
C ALA A 70 -10.70 -3.77 5.54
N GLU A 71 -11.07 -4.47 4.47
CA GLU A 71 -11.01 -3.94 3.10
C GLU A 71 -11.80 -2.64 2.96
N GLU A 72 -13.00 -2.58 3.53
CA GLU A 72 -13.92 -1.45 3.42
C GLU A 72 -13.34 -0.16 4.04
N ARG A 73 -12.45 -0.30 5.03
CA ARG A 73 -11.81 0.84 5.71
C ARG A 73 -10.51 1.28 5.06
N ILE A 74 -9.86 0.42 4.28
CA ILE A 74 -8.62 0.81 3.60
C ILE A 74 -8.87 1.57 2.30
N LEU A 75 -9.99 1.33 1.60
CA LEU A 75 -10.27 1.98 0.31
C LEU A 75 -10.20 3.52 0.37
N PRO A 76 -10.76 4.22 1.38
CA PRO A 76 -10.62 5.66 1.51
C PRO A 76 -9.15 6.11 1.68
N LEU A 77 -8.37 5.39 2.47
CA LEU A 77 -6.95 5.67 2.70
C LEU A 77 -6.11 5.46 1.43
N MET A 78 -6.41 4.41 0.66
CA MET A 78 -5.80 4.17 -0.64
C MET A 78 -6.08 5.34 -1.59
N GLN A 79 -7.32 5.80 -1.64
CA GLN A 79 -7.71 6.92 -2.50
C GLN A 79 -7.04 8.24 -2.11
N GLU A 80 -6.82 8.48 -0.81
CA GLU A 80 -6.02 9.61 -0.31
C GLU A 80 -4.59 9.54 -0.81
N ARG A 81 -3.96 8.36 -0.78
CA ARG A 81 -2.60 8.18 -1.31
C ARG A 81 -2.51 8.30 -2.82
N VAL A 82 -3.54 7.88 -3.56
CA VAL A 82 -3.63 8.14 -5.01
C VAL A 82 -3.59 9.64 -5.28
N ARG A 83 -4.44 10.44 -4.61
CA ARG A 83 -4.43 11.90 -4.77
C ARG A 83 -3.08 12.51 -4.42
N TRP A 84 -2.48 12.06 -3.32
CA TRP A 84 -1.15 12.52 -2.92
C TRP A 84 -0.09 12.21 -4.00
N LEU A 85 -0.12 11.03 -4.61
CA LEU A 85 0.78 10.67 -5.71
C LEU A 85 0.53 11.52 -6.96
N GLU A 86 -0.73 11.81 -7.29
CA GLU A 86 -1.09 12.74 -8.38
C GLU A 86 -0.53 14.15 -8.12
N GLU A 87 -0.62 14.65 -6.89
CA GLU A 87 -0.02 15.93 -6.48
C GLU A 87 1.51 15.91 -6.54
N GLN A 88 2.13 14.73 -6.37
CA GLN A 88 3.56 14.54 -6.62
C GLN A 88 3.91 14.50 -8.12
N GLY A 89 2.96 14.64 -9.04
CA GLY A 89 3.22 14.59 -10.48
C GLY A 89 3.60 13.19 -10.98
N VAL A 90 3.13 12.14 -10.29
CA VAL A 90 3.24 10.75 -10.76
C VAL A 90 2.35 10.55 -11.99
N GLU A 91 2.90 9.96 -13.05
CA GLU A 91 2.20 9.69 -14.31
C GLU A 91 1.49 8.32 -14.31
N VAL A 92 2.03 7.36 -13.55
CA VAL A 92 1.50 5.99 -13.43
C VAL A 92 1.58 5.54 -11.99
N ILE A 93 0.48 5.02 -11.44
CA ILE A 93 0.44 4.42 -10.11
C ILE A 93 0.32 2.91 -10.25
N ALA A 94 1.36 2.18 -9.84
CA ALA A 94 1.36 0.74 -9.69
C ALA A 94 0.90 0.36 -8.27
N VAL A 95 -0.25 -0.28 -8.18
CA VAL A 95 -0.76 -0.79 -6.90
C VAL A 95 -0.13 -2.14 -6.60
N LEU A 96 0.64 -2.22 -5.51
CA LEU A 96 1.28 -3.43 -5.00
C LEU A 96 0.37 -4.09 -3.95
N CYS A 97 -0.78 -4.61 -4.39
CA CYS A 97 -1.72 -5.32 -3.53
C CYS A 97 -1.83 -6.79 -3.95
N SER A 98 -1.88 -7.69 -2.97
CA SER A 98 -2.30 -9.08 -3.17
C SER A 98 -3.79 -9.19 -2.81
N GLY A 99 -4.66 -9.05 -3.81
CA GLY A 99 -6.03 -9.56 -3.75
C GLY A 99 -6.08 -11.04 -4.11
N SER A 100 -7.19 -11.71 -3.81
CA SER A 100 -7.39 -13.13 -4.10
C SER A 100 -7.32 -13.40 -5.60
N PHE A 101 -6.42 -14.28 -6.04
CA PHE A 101 -6.50 -14.88 -7.37
C PHE A 101 -7.44 -16.11 -7.29
N PRO A 102 -8.43 -16.24 -8.20
CA PRO A 102 -9.23 -17.47 -8.28
C PRO A 102 -8.35 -18.67 -8.65
N GLU A 103 -8.77 -19.87 -8.26
CA GLU A 103 -8.20 -21.10 -8.83
C GLU A 103 -8.50 -21.13 -10.34
N PHE A 104 -7.47 -21.41 -11.14
CA PHE A 104 -7.61 -21.68 -12.58
C PHE A 104 -7.92 -23.16 -12.80
#